data_AF-A0A3E0GXS1-F1
#
_entry.id   AF-A0A3E0GXS1-F1
#
_cell.length_a   1.000
_cell.length_b   1.000
_cell.length_c   1.000
_cell.angle_alpha   90.00
_cell.angle_beta   90.00
_cell.angle_gamma   90.00
#
_symmetry.space_group_name_H-M   'P 1'
#
loop_
_entity.id
_entity.type
_entity.pdbx_description
1 polymer ?
#
loop_
_entity_poly.entity_id
_entity_poly.type
_entity_poly.pdbx_seq_one_letter_code
_entity_poly.pdbx_strand_id
1 'polypeptide(L)'
;MQRLLRRADWDVDGVRDDVRDYVIEHLGGAQGVLIGDETRFLKKGRRSAGVQRQYSGTAGRAENCQIGTFLAYASRHGHTLIDRELCLPESWTTDRDRCRAAGVPDEVEFATKPRQLIAMLARAIEVGVPFAWVTADDAYGQAVYLRDWLEDQDVPYVLAIRCKDSLATPARDRGRVDELIAALPTRAWRRLSVGAGAHGPREYDWARVPIRSAWRAGRGHWLMARRSLTRNSKGEHEIA
;
A
#
# COMPACT_ATOMS: atom_id res chain seq x y z
N MET A 1 23.87 -20.60 -10.90
CA MET A 1 23.09 -19.39 -10.62
C MET A 1 22.79 -18.54 -11.87
N GLN A 2 23.77 -18.13 -12.69
CA GLN A 2 23.48 -17.26 -13.86
C GLN A 2 22.54 -17.87 -14.92
N ARG A 3 22.59 -19.20 -15.14
CA ARG A 3 21.64 -19.89 -16.05
C ARG A 3 20.20 -19.78 -15.54
N LEU A 4 19.99 -19.99 -14.24
CA LEU A 4 18.68 -19.88 -13.58
C LEU A 4 18.07 -18.49 -13.78
N LEU A 5 18.86 -17.44 -13.56
CA LEU A 5 18.36 -16.06 -13.62
C LEU A 5 18.20 -15.48 -15.04
N ARG A 6 18.75 -16.13 -16.08
CA ARG A 6 18.80 -15.55 -17.44
C ARG A 6 18.21 -16.43 -18.53
N ARG A 7 18.14 -17.74 -18.32
CA ARG A 7 17.84 -18.71 -19.39
C ARG A 7 16.90 -19.82 -18.97
N ALA A 8 16.68 -20.02 -17.67
CA ALA A 8 15.68 -20.98 -17.24
C ALA A 8 14.31 -20.41 -17.59
N ASP A 9 13.52 -21.22 -18.28
CA ASP A 9 12.10 -20.98 -18.45
C ASP A 9 11.44 -21.43 -17.14
N TRP A 10 10.93 -20.46 -16.40
CA TRP A 10 10.28 -20.69 -15.12
C TRP A 10 9.01 -19.87 -15.13
N ASP A 11 7.92 -20.51 -14.72
CA ASP A 11 6.64 -19.85 -14.53
C ASP A 11 6.77 -18.87 -13.37
N VAL A 12 6.94 -17.59 -13.68
CA VAL A 12 7.17 -16.54 -12.69
C VAL A 12 5.92 -16.32 -11.82
N ASP A 13 4.75 -16.69 -12.33
CA ASP A 13 3.49 -16.63 -11.60
C ASP A 13 3.30 -17.89 -10.74
N GLY A 14 3.67 -19.06 -11.25
CA GLY A 14 3.75 -20.30 -10.47
C GLY A 14 4.72 -20.18 -9.28
N VAL A 15 5.88 -19.56 -9.47
CA VAL A 15 6.83 -19.31 -8.37
C VAL A 15 6.28 -18.33 -7.34
N ARG A 16 5.55 -17.29 -7.79
CA ARG A 16 4.85 -16.38 -6.87
C ARG A 16 3.85 -17.18 -6.04
N ASP A 17 3.08 -18.06 -6.69
CA ASP A 17 2.06 -18.87 -6.03
C ASP A 17 2.69 -19.84 -5.01
N ASP A 18 3.78 -20.53 -5.37
CA ASP A 18 4.55 -21.38 -4.45
C ASP A 18 5.05 -20.60 -3.22
N VAL A 19 5.59 -19.39 -3.42
CA VAL A 19 6.06 -18.54 -2.33
C VAL A 19 4.90 -18.08 -1.46
N ARG A 20 3.77 -17.65 -2.05
CA ARG A 20 2.58 -17.28 -1.29
C ARG A 20 2.11 -18.45 -0.44
N ASP A 21 1.96 -19.62 -1.02
CA ASP A 21 1.40 -20.79 -0.35
C ASP A 21 2.31 -21.23 0.81
N TYR A 22 3.63 -21.24 0.60
CA TYR A 22 4.61 -21.44 1.68
C TYR A 22 4.46 -20.40 2.81
N VAL A 23 4.30 -19.13 2.46
CA VAL A 23 4.11 -18.05 3.44
C VAL A 23 2.81 -18.22 4.22
N ILE A 24 1.72 -18.62 3.55
CA ILE A 24 0.43 -18.82 4.22
C ILE A 24 0.48 -20.05 5.13
N GLU A 25 1.16 -21.12 4.73
CA GLU A 25 1.36 -22.30 5.59
C GLU A 25 2.07 -21.94 6.90
N HIS A 26 3.10 -21.09 6.85
CA HIS A 26 3.96 -20.82 8.01
C HIS A 26 3.58 -19.59 8.81
N LEU A 27 3.07 -18.54 8.13
CA LEU A 27 2.77 -17.25 8.75
C LEU A 27 1.26 -16.98 8.84
N GLY A 28 0.43 -17.74 8.12
CA GLY A 28 -1.00 -17.52 8.01
C GLY A 28 -1.73 -17.42 9.34
N GLY A 29 -2.73 -16.54 9.41
CA GLY A 29 -3.58 -16.42 10.57
C GLY A 29 -4.75 -15.45 10.36
N ALA A 30 -5.82 -15.66 11.12
CA ALA A 30 -7.04 -14.86 11.02
C ALA A 30 -6.86 -13.36 11.30
N GLN A 31 -5.73 -12.96 11.90
CA GLN A 31 -5.37 -11.56 12.18
C GLN A 31 -4.29 -11.04 11.21
N GLY A 32 -4.06 -11.74 10.10
CA GLY A 32 -3.12 -11.31 9.07
C GLY A 32 -3.51 -9.98 8.43
N VAL A 33 -2.52 -9.25 7.94
CA VAL A 33 -2.71 -7.96 7.27
C VAL A 33 -2.07 -8.02 5.90
N LEU A 34 -2.80 -7.58 4.90
CA LEU A 34 -2.29 -7.38 3.54
C LEU A 34 -1.85 -5.92 3.39
N ILE A 35 -0.61 -5.72 2.94
CA ILE A 35 0.03 -4.41 2.87
C ILE A 35 0.45 -4.14 1.42
N GLY A 36 -0.16 -3.15 0.78
CA GLY A 36 0.24 -2.66 -0.53
C GLY A 36 1.31 -1.58 -0.43
N ASP A 37 2.42 -1.76 -1.15
CA ASP A 37 3.48 -0.75 -1.22
C ASP A 37 4.24 -0.85 -2.57
N GLU A 38 5.06 0.15 -2.85
CA GLU A 38 5.88 0.26 -4.03
C GLU A 38 7.37 0.37 -3.68
N THR A 39 8.23 -0.27 -4.46
CA THR A 39 9.68 -0.10 -4.33
C THR A 39 10.28 0.36 -5.65
N ARG A 40 11.18 1.34 -5.57
CA ARG A 40 11.93 1.88 -6.69
C ARG A 40 13.30 1.22 -6.75
N PHE A 41 13.65 0.64 -7.90
CA PHE A 41 14.93 0.01 -8.16
C PHE A 41 15.75 0.90 -9.10
N LEU A 42 16.83 1.51 -8.61
CA LEU A 42 17.72 2.32 -9.43
C LEU A 42 18.36 1.47 -10.54
N LYS A 43 18.43 2.04 -11.76
CA LYS A 43 18.95 1.35 -12.93
C LYS A 43 19.85 2.25 -13.77
N LYS A 44 20.87 1.64 -14.36
CA LYS A 44 21.69 2.27 -15.41
C LYS A 44 21.22 1.75 -16.78
N GLY A 45 21.13 2.65 -17.77
CA GLY A 45 20.71 2.31 -19.14
C GLY A 45 19.20 2.31 -19.37
N ARG A 46 18.79 1.96 -20.61
CA ARG A 46 17.41 2.11 -21.12
C ARG A 46 16.70 0.79 -21.48
N ARG A 47 17.38 -0.35 -21.33
CA ARG A 47 16.91 -1.66 -21.82
C ARG A 47 16.13 -2.50 -20.81
N SER A 48 16.22 -2.21 -19.50
CA SER A 48 15.46 -2.97 -18.49
C SER A 48 13.97 -2.63 -18.58
N ALA A 49 13.08 -3.64 -18.56
CA ALA A 49 11.63 -3.46 -18.67
C ALA A 49 11.10 -2.37 -17.72
N GLY A 50 10.29 -1.43 -18.22
CA GLY A 50 9.71 -0.36 -17.40
C GLY A 50 10.70 0.69 -16.87
N VAL A 51 11.99 0.62 -17.25
CA VAL A 51 12.96 1.63 -16.79
C VAL A 51 12.72 2.97 -17.47
N GLN A 52 12.60 4.01 -16.66
CA GLN A 52 12.59 5.41 -17.11
C GLN A 52 12.92 6.36 -15.96
N ARG A 53 13.07 7.65 -16.27
CA ARG A 53 13.21 8.68 -15.24
C ARG A 53 11.88 8.89 -14.52
N GLN A 54 11.84 8.61 -13.23
CA GLN A 54 10.67 8.81 -12.37
C GLN A 54 11.11 9.49 -11.08
N TYR A 55 10.22 10.28 -10.48
CA TYR A 55 10.54 10.98 -9.24
C TYR A 55 10.82 9.99 -8.11
N SER A 56 11.99 10.13 -7.47
CA SER A 56 12.39 9.35 -6.29
C SER A 56 12.35 10.26 -5.06
N GLY A 57 11.46 9.95 -4.11
CA GLY A 57 11.32 10.72 -2.87
C GLY A 57 12.61 10.74 -2.04
N THR A 58 13.35 9.63 -2.01
CA THR A 58 14.62 9.52 -1.26
C THR A 58 15.77 10.34 -1.87
N ALA A 59 15.77 10.54 -3.20
CA ALA A 59 16.82 11.28 -3.90
C ALA A 59 16.46 12.76 -4.16
N GLY A 60 15.22 13.17 -3.88
CA GLY A 60 14.71 14.52 -4.16
C GLY A 60 14.67 14.90 -5.65
N ARG A 61 14.92 13.95 -6.56
CA ARG A 61 15.04 14.18 -8.01
C ARG A 61 14.53 13.00 -8.84
N ALA A 62 14.24 13.29 -10.10
CA ALA A 62 13.86 12.26 -11.07
C ALA A 62 15.07 11.41 -11.46
N GLU A 63 15.04 10.15 -11.06
CA GLU A 63 16.09 9.15 -11.27
C GLU A 63 15.63 8.06 -12.24
N ASN A 64 16.57 7.47 -12.96
CA ASN A 64 16.26 6.34 -13.82
C ASN A 64 16.05 5.07 -12.98
N CYS A 65 14.81 4.59 -12.92
CA CYS A 65 14.45 3.45 -12.08
C CYS A 65 13.32 2.60 -12.69
N GLN A 66 13.23 1.37 -12.18
CA GLN A 66 12.03 0.54 -12.29
C GLN A 66 11.20 0.69 -11.02
N ILE A 67 9.89 0.52 -11.12
CA ILE A 67 9.00 0.51 -9.96
C ILE A 67 8.33 -0.86 -9.91
N GLY A 68 8.46 -1.55 -8.79
CA GLY A 68 7.65 -2.72 -8.48
C GLY A 68 6.56 -2.33 -7.50
N THR A 69 5.35 -2.79 -7.75
CA THR A 69 4.24 -2.79 -6.80
C THR A 69 4.25 -4.15 -6.11
N PHE A 70 4.06 -4.19 -4.80
CA PHE A 70 4.21 -5.39 -4.00
C PHE A 70 3.03 -5.55 -3.04
N LEU A 71 2.68 -6.82 -2.79
CA LEU A 71 1.76 -7.19 -1.73
C LEU A 71 2.54 -7.93 -0.66
N ALA A 72 2.62 -7.34 0.54
CA ALA A 72 3.19 -8.00 1.70
C ALA A 72 2.10 -8.59 2.59
N TYR A 73 2.42 -9.69 3.25
CA TYR A 73 1.64 -10.31 4.30
C TYR A 73 2.34 -10.10 5.64
N ALA A 74 1.59 -9.70 6.66
CA ALA A 74 2.10 -9.59 8.03
C ALA A 74 1.16 -10.27 9.02
N SER A 75 1.73 -10.99 9.98
CA SER A 75 1.02 -11.57 11.11
C SER A 75 1.89 -11.56 12.36
N ARG A 76 1.39 -12.13 13.46
CA ARG A 76 2.21 -12.34 14.67
C ARG A 76 3.42 -13.25 14.45
N HIS A 77 3.42 -14.08 13.41
CA HIS A 77 4.47 -15.05 13.13
C HIS A 77 5.60 -14.45 12.26
N GLY A 78 5.37 -13.31 11.61
CA GLY A 78 6.35 -12.68 10.73
C GLY A 78 5.71 -11.83 9.65
N HIS A 79 6.53 -11.36 8.71
CA HIS A 79 6.06 -10.62 7.54
C HIS A 79 6.97 -10.86 6.34
N THR A 80 6.40 -10.90 5.14
CA THR A 80 7.16 -11.02 3.88
C THR A 80 6.25 -10.69 2.67
N LEU A 81 6.82 -10.69 1.47
CA LEU A 81 6.11 -10.48 0.21
C LEU A 81 5.42 -11.76 -0.25
N ILE A 82 4.19 -11.63 -0.75
CA ILE A 82 3.39 -12.73 -1.31
C ILE A 82 2.97 -12.48 -2.76
N ASP A 83 3.09 -11.25 -3.26
CA ASP A 83 2.80 -10.91 -4.66
C ASP A 83 3.64 -9.71 -5.12
N ARG A 84 3.78 -9.58 -6.45
CA ARG A 84 4.55 -8.53 -7.12
C ARG A 84 3.89 -8.14 -8.45
N GLU A 85 4.11 -6.92 -8.88
CA GLU A 85 3.88 -6.50 -10.26
C GLU A 85 4.94 -5.48 -10.68
N LEU A 86 5.38 -5.54 -11.94
CA LEU A 86 6.21 -4.49 -12.51
C LEU A 86 5.29 -3.36 -12.99
N CYS A 87 5.45 -2.16 -12.44
CA CYS A 87 4.73 -0.99 -12.92
C CYS A 87 5.36 -0.50 -14.22
N LEU A 88 4.78 -0.91 -15.36
CA LEU A 88 5.17 -0.42 -16.68
C LEU A 88 4.56 0.95 -16.96
N PRO A 89 5.38 1.98 -17.26
CA PRO A 89 4.87 3.27 -17.68
C PRO A 89 4.13 3.21 -19.02
N GLU A 90 3.21 4.14 -19.26
CA GLU A 90 2.50 4.26 -20.54
C GLU A 90 3.45 4.47 -21.74
N SER A 91 4.57 5.14 -21.53
CA SER A 91 5.62 5.32 -22.54
C SER A 91 6.30 4.01 -22.97
N TRP A 92 6.17 2.94 -22.18
CA TRP A 92 6.64 1.61 -22.54
C TRP A 92 5.58 0.83 -23.30
N THR A 93 4.34 0.83 -22.81
CA THR A 93 3.25 0.05 -23.41
C THR A 93 2.78 0.62 -24.75
N THR A 94 3.16 1.85 -25.09
CA THR A 94 2.97 2.43 -26.43
C THR A 94 4.12 2.10 -27.40
N ASP A 95 5.23 1.54 -26.93
CA ASP A 95 6.39 1.12 -27.73
C ASP A 95 6.57 -0.41 -27.65
N ARG A 96 5.86 -1.11 -28.54
CA ARG A 96 5.80 -2.59 -28.53
C ARG A 96 7.12 -3.24 -28.91
N ASP A 97 7.90 -2.62 -29.79
CA ASP A 97 9.22 -3.14 -30.15
C ASP A 97 10.18 -3.08 -28.96
N ARG A 98 10.11 -1.99 -28.18
CA ARG A 98 10.86 -1.89 -26.92
C ARG A 98 10.39 -2.89 -25.87
N CYS A 99 9.09 -3.13 -25.74
CA CYS A 99 8.54 -4.15 -24.84
C CYS A 99 9.06 -5.55 -25.19
N ARG A 100 8.95 -5.96 -26.46
CA ARG A 100 9.44 -7.26 -26.94
C ARG A 100 10.94 -7.41 -26.75
N ALA A 101 11.72 -6.36 -27.02
CA ALA A 101 13.17 -6.36 -26.78
C ALA A 101 13.55 -6.53 -25.29
N ALA A 102 12.64 -6.21 -24.38
CA ALA A 102 12.80 -6.40 -22.93
C ALA A 102 12.10 -7.66 -22.39
N GLY A 103 11.46 -8.47 -23.26
CA GLY A 103 10.72 -9.67 -22.88
C GLY A 103 9.36 -9.41 -22.24
N VAL A 104 8.76 -8.24 -22.48
CA VAL A 104 7.40 -7.92 -22.02
C VAL A 104 6.40 -8.43 -23.08
N PRO A 105 5.42 -9.28 -22.72
CA PRO A 105 4.39 -9.76 -23.64
C PRO A 105 3.51 -8.65 -24.21
N ASP A 106 2.92 -8.87 -25.39
CA ASP A 106 2.15 -7.85 -26.12
C ASP A 106 0.81 -7.54 -25.45
N GLU A 107 0.24 -8.50 -24.72
CA GLU A 107 -0.98 -8.40 -23.92
C GLU A 107 -0.80 -7.54 -22.66
N VAL A 108 0.43 -7.23 -22.26
CA VAL A 108 0.65 -6.37 -21.09
C VAL A 108 0.33 -4.93 -21.46
N GLU A 109 -0.71 -4.39 -20.83
CA GLU A 109 -1.17 -3.02 -20.96
C GLU A 109 -0.71 -2.14 -19.80
N PHE A 110 -0.93 -0.83 -19.94
CA PHE A 110 -0.67 0.10 -18.85
C PHE A 110 -1.67 -0.15 -17.72
N ALA A 111 -1.16 -0.31 -16.50
CA ALA A 111 -1.96 -0.38 -15.30
C ALA A 111 -1.43 0.60 -14.26
N THR A 112 -2.33 1.35 -13.63
CA THR A 112 -1.96 2.17 -12.47
C THR A 112 -1.60 1.28 -11.30
N LYS A 113 -0.75 1.75 -10.39
CA LYS A 113 -0.35 0.97 -9.20
C LYS A 113 -1.55 0.53 -8.34
N PRO A 114 -2.59 1.36 -8.09
CA PRO A 114 -3.76 0.88 -7.38
C PRO A 114 -4.54 -0.20 -8.15
N ARG A 115 -4.55 -0.18 -9.50
CA ARG A 115 -5.11 -1.28 -10.31
C ARG A 115 -4.29 -2.56 -10.18
N GLN A 116 -2.96 -2.46 -10.14
CA GLN A 116 -2.09 -3.60 -9.86
C GLN A 116 -2.34 -4.16 -8.45
N LEU A 117 -2.50 -3.29 -7.45
CA LEU A 117 -2.85 -3.71 -6.09
C LEU A 117 -4.21 -4.43 -6.05
N ILE A 118 -5.24 -3.92 -6.73
CA ILE A 118 -6.54 -4.61 -6.86
C ILE A 118 -6.35 -6.01 -7.44
N ALA A 119 -5.55 -6.16 -8.51
CA ALA A 119 -5.31 -7.48 -9.12
C ALA A 119 -4.62 -8.45 -8.15
N MET A 120 -3.60 -7.99 -7.42
CA MET A 120 -2.92 -8.81 -6.39
C MET A 120 -3.86 -9.19 -5.24
N LEU A 121 -4.69 -8.24 -4.77
CA LEU A 121 -5.68 -8.50 -3.72
C LEU A 121 -6.75 -9.48 -4.19
N ALA A 122 -7.24 -9.35 -5.43
CA ALA A 122 -8.21 -10.26 -6.02
C ALA A 122 -7.68 -11.70 -6.05
N ARG A 123 -6.43 -11.90 -6.50
CA ARG A 123 -5.77 -13.22 -6.46
C ARG A 123 -5.68 -13.77 -5.04
N ALA A 124 -5.28 -12.94 -4.07
CA ALA A 124 -5.18 -13.37 -2.67
C ALA A 124 -6.54 -13.77 -2.08
N ILE A 125 -7.61 -13.06 -2.43
CA ILE A 125 -8.99 -13.38 -2.01
C ILE A 125 -9.46 -14.67 -2.67
N GLU A 126 -9.25 -14.82 -3.98
CA GLU A 126 -9.68 -15.98 -4.77
C GLU A 126 -9.11 -17.30 -4.22
N VAL A 127 -7.82 -17.30 -3.85
CA VAL A 127 -7.15 -18.48 -3.28
C VAL A 127 -7.35 -18.64 -1.77
N GLY A 128 -8.12 -17.74 -1.13
CA GLY A 128 -8.47 -17.85 0.28
C GLY A 128 -7.35 -17.52 1.27
N VAL A 129 -6.45 -16.59 0.95
CA VAL A 129 -5.43 -16.11 1.89
C VAL A 129 -6.12 -15.62 3.19
N PRO A 130 -5.70 -16.08 4.38
CA PRO A 130 -6.32 -15.65 5.63
C PRO A 130 -5.80 -14.26 6.06
N PHE A 131 -6.67 -13.25 6.05
CA PHE A 131 -6.36 -11.90 6.55
C PHE A 131 -7.60 -11.24 7.16
N ALA A 132 -7.37 -10.22 7.98
CA ALA A 132 -8.41 -9.44 8.65
C ALA A 132 -8.69 -8.10 7.97
N TRP A 133 -7.66 -7.45 7.40
CA TRP A 133 -7.78 -6.13 6.79
C TRP A 133 -6.60 -5.80 5.86
N VAL A 134 -6.77 -4.74 5.06
CA VAL A 134 -5.80 -4.23 4.08
C VAL A 134 -5.28 -2.85 4.50
N THR A 135 -4.00 -2.58 4.24
CA THR A 135 -3.40 -1.24 4.39
C THR A 135 -2.49 -0.86 3.23
N ALA A 136 -2.37 0.44 2.98
CA ALA A 136 -1.41 1.00 2.03
C ALA A 136 -1.22 2.51 2.29
N ASP A 137 -0.19 3.08 1.68
CA ASP A 137 0.15 4.50 1.82
C ASP A 137 -0.85 5.44 1.11
N ASP A 138 -0.55 6.74 1.14
CA ASP A 138 -1.44 7.76 0.61
C ASP A 138 -1.56 7.74 -0.91
N ALA A 139 -0.56 7.23 -1.64
CA ALA A 139 -0.64 7.07 -3.08
C ALA A 139 -1.78 6.11 -3.46
N TYR A 140 -2.07 5.11 -2.63
CA TYR A 140 -3.20 4.21 -2.79
C TYR A 140 -4.48 4.78 -2.18
N GLY A 141 -4.43 5.43 -1.02
CA GLY A 141 -5.63 5.97 -0.38
C GLY A 141 -6.31 7.12 -1.13
N GLN A 142 -5.59 7.79 -2.04
CA GLN A 142 -6.18 8.73 -3.00
C GLN A 142 -7.04 8.06 -4.09
N ALA A 143 -6.85 6.76 -4.35
CA ALA A 143 -7.63 6.04 -5.33
C ALA A 143 -9.01 5.66 -4.77
N VAL A 144 -10.01 6.52 -5.02
CA VAL A 144 -11.41 6.28 -4.60
C VAL A 144 -11.88 4.89 -5.06
N TYR A 145 -11.61 4.51 -6.31
CA TYR A 145 -11.99 3.21 -6.86
C TYR A 145 -11.33 2.00 -6.17
N LEU A 146 -10.19 2.16 -5.48
CA LEU A 146 -9.62 1.08 -4.67
C LEU A 146 -10.43 0.88 -3.39
N ARG A 147 -10.87 1.98 -2.76
CA ARG A 147 -11.73 1.92 -1.57
C ARG A 147 -13.09 1.32 -1.91
N ASP A 148 -13.70 1.80 -3.00
CA ASP A 148 -14.99 1.27 -3.48
C ASP A 148 -14.88 -0.25 -3.74
N TRP A 149 -13.80 -0.69 -4.41
CA TRP A 149 -13.57 -2.12 -4.64
C TRP A 149 -13.39 -2.92 -3.33
N LEU A 150 -12.60 -2.42 -2.37
CA LEU A 150 -12.46 -3.06 -1.06
C LEU A 150 -13.80 -3.15 -0.32
N GLU A 151 -14.63 -2.12 -0.40
CA GLU A 151 -15.98 -2.09 0.17
C GLU A 151 -16.92 -3.10 -0.50
N ASP A 152 -16.85 -3.24 -1.83
CA ASP A 152 -17.60 -4.23 -2.61
C ASP A 152 -17.19 -5.66 -2.27
N GLN A 153 -15.90 -5.89 -1.98
CA GLN A 153 -15.37 -7.17 -1.50
C GLN A 153 -15.61 -7.39 0.02
N ASP A 154 -16.26 -6.45 0.71
CA ASP A 154 -16.45 -6.45 2.17
C ASP A 154 -15.15 -6.61 2.99
N VAL A 155 -14.07 -6.03 2.48
CA VAL A 155 -12.75 -6.07 3.12
C VAL A 155 -12.55 -4.83 4.00
N PRO A 156 -12.30 -4.98 5.31
CA PRO A 156 -11.91 -3.86 6.16
C PRO A 156 -10.54 -3.30 5.73
N TYR A 157 -10.35 -2.00 5.83
CA TYR A 157 -9.09 -1.37 5.45
C TYR A 157 -8.74 -0.14 6.28
N VAL A 158 -7.46 0.21 6.28
CA VAL A 158 -6.93 1.51 6.72
C VAL A 158 -5.99 1.99 5.63
N LEU A 159 -6.35 3.05 4.92
CA LEU A 159 -5.51 3.65 3.90
C LEU A 159 -5.11 5.05 4.33
N ALA A 160 -3.83 5.39 4.18
CA ALA A 160 -3.40 6.76 4.44
C ALA A 160 -4.04 7.72 3.43
N ILE A 161 -4.30 8.96 3.85
CA ILE A 161 -4.84 10.01 2.99
C ILE A 161 -4.04 11.28 3.22
N ARG A 162 -4.19 12.29 2.35
CA ARG A 162 -3.47 13.54 2.51
C ARG A 162 -4.15 14.38 3.58
N CYS A 163 -3.37 15.05 4.42
CA CYS A 163 -3.89 15.95 5.45
C CYS A 163 -4.70 17.14 4.89
N LYS A 164 -4.58 17.42 3.59
CA LYS A 164 -5.33 18.48 2.89
C LYS A 164 -6.60 17.99 2.21
N ASP A 165 -6.88 16.69 2.24
CA ASP A 165 -8.14 16.16 1.69
C ASP A 165 -9.32 16.67 2.52
N SER A 166 -10.48 16.85 1.86
CA SER A 166 -11.71 17.28 2.52
C SER A 166 -12.67 16.12 2.71
N LEU A 167 -13.08 15.89 3.96
CA LEU A 167 -14.00 14.84 4.35
C LEU A 167 -15.28 15.44 4.93
N ALA A 168 -16.39 14.74 4.72
CA ALA A 168 -17.64 15.02 5.39
C ALA A 168 -17.70 14.27 6.72
N THR A 169 -18.12 14.95 7.78
CA THR A 169 -18.34 14.34 9.10
C THR A 169 -19.80 14.53 9.50
N PRO A 170 -20.35 13.76 10.45
CA PRO A 170 -21.70 13.99 10.94
C PRO A 170 -21.93 15.41 11.47
N ALA A 171 -20.89 16.03 12.06
CA ALA A 171 -20.95 17.36 12.67
C ALA A 171 -20.62 18.52 11.71
N ARG A 172 -20.04 18.25 10.53
CA ARG A 172 -19.59 19.26 9.56
C ARG A 172 -19.70 18.68 8.16
N ASP A 173 -20.41 19.36 7.25
CA ASP A 173 -20.65 18.86 5.90
C ASP A 173 -19.35 18.64 5.11
N ARG A 174 -18.35 19.51 5.27
CA ARG A 174 -16.98 19.28 4.78
C ARG A 174 -15.94 20.01 5.64
N GLY A 175 -14.82 19.36 5.92
CA GLY A 175 -13.64 19.95 6.55
C GLY A 175 -12.36 19.29 6.08
N ARG A 176 -11.25 20.04 6.04
CA ARG A 176 -9.94 19.47 5.75
C ARG A 176 -9.47 18.57 6.88
N VAL A 177 -8.78 17.49 6.55
CA VAL A 177 -8.30 16.50 7.53
C VAL A 177 -7.47 17.18 8.63
N ASP A 178 -6.52 18.05 8.28
CA ASP A 178 -5.70 18.79 9.24
C ASP A 178 -6.53 19.66 10.19
N GLU A 179 -7.49 20.43 9.67
CA GLU A 179 -8.42 21.23 10.49
C GLU A 179 -9.27 20.35 11.42
N LEU A 180 -9.80 19.23 10.90
CA LEU A 180 -10.64 18.31 11.67
C LEU A 180 -9.87 17.70 12.85
N ILE A 181 -8.61 17.32 12.64
CA ILE A 181 -7.75 16.78 13.69
C ILE A 181 -7.30 17.87 14.66
N ALA A 182 -6.97 19.07 14.19
CA ALA A 182 -6.59 20.19 15.03
C ALA A 182 -7.72 20.66 15.96
N ALA A 183 -8.98 20.52 15.53
CA ALA A 183 -10.16 20.87 16.32
C ALA A 183 -10.49 19.85 17.44
N LEU A 184 -9.79 18.71 17.52
CA LEU A 184 -10.08 17.68 18.51
C LEU A 184 -9.69 18.11 19.92
N PRO A 185 -10.59 17.98 20.92
CA PRO A 185 -10.25 18.27 22.30
C PRO A 185 -9.24 17.24 22.83
N THR A 186 -8.40 17.62 23.79
CA THR A 186 -7.37 16.73 24.37
C THR A 186 -7.93 15.38 24.83
N ARG A 187 -9.15 15.35 25.38
CA ARG A 187 -9.84 14.13 25.83
C ARG A 187 -10.20 13.13 24.71
N ALA A 188 -10.17 13.56 23.45
CA ALA A 188 -10.41 12.68 22.31
C ALA A 188 -9.20 11.79 22.00
N TRP A 189 -8.02 12.17 22.47
CA TRP A 189 -6.78 11.45 22.27
C TRP A 189 -6.58 10.38 23.35
N ARG A 190 -6.18 9.17 22.93
CA ARG A 190 -5.89 8.05 23.82
C ARG A 190 -4.52 7.48 23.53
N ARG A 191 -3.72 7.25 24.56
CA ARG A 191 -2.43 6.59 24.42
C ARG A 191 -2.64 5.10 24.16
N LEU A 192 -2.05 4.60 23.08
CA LEU A 192 -2.07 3.18 22.72
C LEU A 192 -0.68 2.75 22.25
N SER A 193 -0.32 1.51 22.56
CA SER A 193 0.89 0.85 22.07
C SER A 193 0.60 0.13 20.74
N VAL A 194 1.49 0.29 19.75
CA VAL A 194 1.49 -0.51 18.50
C VAL A 194 2.50 -1.66 18.55
N GLY A 195 2.74 -2.16 19.75
CA GLY A 195 3.61 -3.30 20.03
C GLY A 195 5.02 -2.91 20.47
N ALA A 196 5.82 -3.93 20.75
CA ALA A 196 7.21 -3.77 21.16
C ALA A 196 8.05 -3.17 20.03
N GLY A 197 8.94 -2.24 20.38
CA GLY A 197 10.01 -1.74 19.52
C GLY A 197 11.38 -2.03 20.13
N ALA A 198 12.43 -1.76 19.37
CA ALA A 198 13.82 -1.98 19.81
C ALA A 198 14.22 -1.18 21.07
N HIS A 199 13.47 -0.12 21.40
CA HIS A 199 13.71 0.76 22.55
C HIS A 199 12.54 0.78 23.55
N GLY A 200 11.75 -0.30 23.59
CA GLY A 200 10.54 -0.39 24.41
C GLY A 200 9.25 -0.24 23.61
N PRO A 201 8.09 -0.17 24.29
CA PRO A 201 6.78 -0.08 23.62
C PRO A 201 6.70 1.14 22.70
N ARG A 202 6.20 0.93 21.48
CA ARG A 202 5.94 2.02 20.53
C ARG A 202 4.59 2.65 20.86
N GLU A 203 4.61 3.65 21.72
CA GLU A 203 3.41 4.35 22.16
C GLU A 203 3.16 5.63 21.37
N TYR A 204 1.89 5.87 21.04
CA TYR A 204 1.42 7.10 20.41
C TYR A 204 0.08 7.50 20.98
N ASP A 205 -0.26 8.78 20.86
CA ASP A 205 -1.62 9.24 21.13
C ASP A 205 -2.45 9.08 19.84
N TRP A 206 -3.60 8.44 19.94
CA TRP A 206 -4.51 8.19 18.82
C TRP A 206 -5.84 8.89 19.02
N ALA A 207 -6.41 9.39 17.93
CA ALA A 207 -7.78 9.86 17.91
C ALA A 207 -8.50 9.38 16.65
N ARG A 208 -9.83 9.39 16.70
CA ARG A 208 -10.67 9.08 15.54
C ARG A 208 -11.90 9.97 15.46
N VAL A 209 -12.32 10.29 14.24
CA VAL A 209 -13.52 11.07 13.92
C VAL A 209 -14.38 10.25 12.97
N PRO A 210 -15.68 10.04 13.25
CA PRO A 210 -16.57 9.40 12.29
C PRO A 210 -16.68 10.27 11.03
N ILE A 211 -16.59 9.65 9.86
CA ILE A 211 -16.79 10.33 8.58
C ILE A 211 -18.04 9.76 7.91
N ARG A 212 -18.77 10.61 7.17
CA ARG A 212 -19.93 10.15 6.39
C ARG A 212 -19.42 9.34 5.20
N SER A 213 -19.95 8.14 5.04
CA SER A 213 -19.72 7.27 3.87
C SER A 213 -21.04 6.65 3.45
N ALA A 214 -21.11 6.20 2.20
CA ALA A 214 -22.28 5.55 1.62
C ALA A 214 -22.36 4.04 1.93
N TRP A 215 -21.56 3.55 2.88
CA TRP A 215 -21.37 2.11 3.09
C TRP A 215 -22.60 1.46 3.76
N ARG A 216 -22.73 0.14 3.55
CA ARG A 216 -23.84 -0.67 4.04
C ARG A 216 -24.02 -0.58 5.57
N ALA A 217 -25.26 -0.71 6.02
CA ALA A 217 -25.60 -0.71 7.45
C ALA A 217 -24.75 -1.75 8.23
N GLY A 218 -24.23 -1.36 9.39
CA GLY A 218 -23.39 -2.22 10.24
C GLY A 218 -21.88 -2.04 10.06
N ARG A 219 -21.44 -1.27 9.05
CA ARG A 219 -20.06 -0.82 8.92
C ARG A 219 -19.93 0.69 9.21
N GLY A 220 -18.70 1.17 9.39
CA GLY A 220 -18.44 2.59 9.63
C GLY A 220 -17.09 3.02 9.08
N HIS A 221 -16.96 4.33 8.85
CA HIS A 221 -15.72 4.95 8.42
C HIS A 221 -15.24 5.93 9.47
N TRP A 222 -13.94 5.93 9.70
CA TRP A 222 -13.29 6.85 10.62
C TRP A 222 -12.07 7.47 9.96
N LEU A 223 -11.93 8.77 10.14
CA LEU A 223 -10.64 9.42 10.04
C LEU A 223 -9.88 9.08 11.33
N MET A 224 -8.70 8.49 11.21
CA MET A 224 -7.81 8.20 12.34
C MET A 224 -6.59 9.10 12.26
N ALA A 225 -6.10 9.54 13.42
CA ALA A 225 -4.86 10.28 13.53
C ALA A 225 -3.99 9.69 14.64
N ARG A 226 -2.69 9.68 14.40
CA ARG A 226 -1.63 9.30 15.32
C ARG A 226 -0.76 10.50 15.61
N ARG A 227 -0.47 10.76 16.88
CA ARG A 227 0.39 11.85 17.34
C ARG A 227 1.57 11.32 18.14
N SER A 228 2.77 11.83 17.86
CA SER A 228 3.99 11.55 18.65
C SER A 228 3.85 12.01 20.10
N LEU A 229 4.50 11.30 21.02
CA LEU A 229 4.51 11.69 22.44
C LEU A 229 5.43 12.88 22.72
N THR A 230 6.53 12.96 21.97
CA THR A 230 7.50 14.04 22.04
C THR A 230 7.27 15.04 20.93
N ARG A 231 7.64 16.30 21.19
CA ARG A 231 7.63 17.36 20.19
C ARG A 231 8.91 17.27 19.33
N ASN A 232 8.79 17.62 18.06
CA ASN A 232 9.90 17.77 17.13
C ASN A 232 10.75 19.00 17.49
N SER A 233 11.80 19.26 16.72
CA SER A 233 12.70 20.41 16.93
C SER A 233 12.02 21.79 16.79
N LYS A 234 10.81 21.85 16.24
CA LYS A 234 9.98 23.06 16.14
C LYS A 234 8.99 23.19 17.30
N GLY A 235 9.03 22.27 18.27
CA GLY A 235 8.10 22.28 19.39
C GLY A 235 6.70 21.77 19.03
N GLU A 236 6.53 21.05 17.92
CA GLU A 236 5.23 20.53 17.47
C GLU A 236 5.18 19.01 17.62
N HIS A 237 4.01 18.44 17.93
CA HIS A 237 3.85 17.00 17.85
C HIS A 237 3.74 16.58 16.37
N GLU A 238 4.43 15.52 15.98
CA GLU A 238 4.27 14.94 14.65
C GLU A 238 2.92 14.23 14.59
N ILE A 239 2.12 14.56 13.58
CA ILE A 239 0.80 13.96 13.33
C ILE A 239 0.86 13.21 12.00
N ALA A 240 0.40 11.96 12.04
CA ALA A 240 0.19 11.09 10.88
C ALA A 240 -1.27 10.64 10.81
#